data_AF-A0A6C0DEI9-F1
#
_entry.id   AF-A0A6C0DEI9-F1
#
_cell.length_a   1.000
_cell.length_b   1.000
_cell.length_c   1.000
_cell.angle_alpha   90.00
_cell.angle_beta   90.00
_cell.angle_gamma   90.00
#
_symmetry.space_group_name_H-M   'P 1'
#
loop_
_entity.id
_entity.type
_entity.pdbx_description
1 polymer ?
#
loop_
_entity_poly.entity_id
_entity_poly.type
_entity_poly.pdbx_seq_one_letter_code
_entity_poly.pdbx_strand_id
1 'polypeptide(L)'
;MDRFSVSLVPNRVQLYTCNRDVFTTMVVNRYYNIQQDILSISFLENEITLYANVLDGNGAVHQVLQGICDFDPRVYHVIDIHEDIPGIDHVGIIYRISKRFVEKEIPILYLNTYGHNLVLVSEDHMTKAWDILKEIAYV
;
A
#
# COMPACT_ATOMS: atom_id res chain seq x y z
N MET A 1 19.13 10.41 -18.81
CA MET A 1 17.96 10.56 -17.92
C MET A 1 17.75 9.20 -17.32
N ASP A 2 18.12 9.04 -16.05
CA ASP A 2 18.13 7.73 -15.41
C ASP A 2 16.68 7.31 -15.11
N ARG A 3 16.18 6.43 -15.97
CA ARG A 3 14.95 5.68 -15.75
C ARG A 3 15.20 4.74 -14.56
N PHE A 4 14.24 4.68 -13.65
CA PHE A 4 14.18 3.70 -12.57
C PHE A 4 13.42 2.47 -13.06
N SER A 5 13.49 1.38 -12.30
CA SER A 5 12.74 0.16 -12.61
C SER A 5 11.53 0.06 -11.68
N VAL A 6 10.44 -0.53 -12.15
CA VAL A 6 9.25 -0.79 -11.35
C VAL A 6 8.77 -2.21 -11.56
N SER A 7 8.14 -2.78 -10.55
CA SER A 7 7.45 -4.06 -10.69
C SER A 7 6.13 -4.06 -9.96
N LEU A 8 5.15 -4.77 -10.51
CA LEU A 8 3.91 -5.04 -9.80
C LEU A 8 4.16 -6.09 -8.73
N VAL A 9 3.85 -5.78 -7.48
CA VAL A 9 3.81 -6.78 -6.41
C VAL A 9 2.55 -7.63 -6.63
N PRO A 10 2.63 -8.97 -6.55
CA PRO A 10 1.48 -9.84 -6.81
C PRO A 10 0.28 -9.58 -5.90
N ASN A 11 0.55 -9.15 -4.67
CA ASN A 11 -0.48 -8.91 -3.67
C ASN A 11 -1.17 -7.58 -3.92
N ARG A 12 -2.50 -7.60 -3.79
CA ARG A 12 -3.33 -6.40 -3.65
C ARG A 12 -3.64 -6.17 -2.19
N VAL A 13 -3.98 -4.95 -1.81
CA VAL A 13 -4.32 -4.62 -0.42
C VAL A 13 -5.61 -3.84 -0.29
N GLN A 14 -6.23 -3.95 0.88
CA GLN A 14 -7.32 -3.10 1.32
C GLN A 14 -6.93 -2.38 2.61
N LEU A 15 -7.43 -1.16 2.78
CA LEU A 15 -7.10 -0.32 3.92
C LEU A 15 -8.17 -0.40 5.00
N TYR A 16 -7.70 -0.49 6.23
CA TYR A 16 -8.52 -0.48 7.43
C TYR A 16 -7.96 0.55 8.40
N THR A 17 -8.83 1.19 9.15
CA THR A 17 -8.45 2.05 10.27
C THR A 17 -9.28 1.77 11.50
N CYS A 18 -8.64 1.75 12.66
CA CYS A 18 -9.31 1.64 13.95
C CYS A 18 -8.55 2.38 15.03
N ASN A 19 -9.19 2.57 16.18
CA ASN A 19 -8.52 3.17 17.31
C ASN A 19 -7.61 2.18 18.05
N ARG A 20 -6.70 2.69 18.89
CA ARG A 20 -5.72 1.87 19.62
C ARG A 20 -6.35 0.85 20.57
N ASP A 21 -7.50 1.16 21.18
CA ASP A 21 -8.19 0.26 22.11
C ASP A 21 -8.80 -0.95 21.38
N VAL A 22 -9.40 -0.72 20.21
CA VAL A 22 -9.92 -1.77 19.32
C VAL A 22 -8.76 -2.66 18.87
N PHE A 23 -7.68 -2.07 18.38
CA PHE A 23 -6.50 -2.83 17.95
C PHE A 23 -5.89 -3.67 19.08
N THR A 24 -5.76 -3.10 20.29
CA THR A 24 -5.23 -3.81 21.46
C THR A 24 -6.11 -5.01 21.81
N THR A 25 -7.43 -4.83 21.77
CA THR A 25 -8.40 -5.90 22.01
C THR A 25 -8.26 -7.03 20.98
N MET A 26 -8.03 -6.71 19.70
CA MET A 26 -7.77 -7.72 18.67
C MET A 26 -6.52 -8.54 18.95
N VAL A 27 -5.42 -7.88 19.34
CA VAL A 27 -4.13 -8.52 19.62
C VAL A 27 -4.25 -9.42 20.87
N VAL A 28 -4.86 -8.92 21.94
CA VAL A 28 -5.01 -9.65 23.22
C VAL A 28 -5.90 -10.88 23.06
N ASN A 29 -7.01 -10.77 22.34
CA ASN A 29 -7.93 -11.88 22.11
C ASN A 29 -7.40 -12.90 21.09
N ARG A 30 -6.15 -12.74 20.61
CA ARG A 30 -5.50 -13.59 19.61
C ARG A 30 -6.40 -13.87 18.41
N TYR A 31 -7.16 -12.87 17.97
CA TYR A 31 -8.09 -13.10 16.87
C TYR A 31 -7.36 -13.63 15.63
N TYR A 32 -6.06 -13.34 15.41
CA TYR A 32 -5.39 -13.79 14.20
C TYR A 32 -3.86 -13.98 14.23
N ASN A 33 -3.42 -14.93 13.40
CA ASN A 33 -2.11 -15.01 12.71
C ASN A 33 -2.01 -13.97 11.57
N ILE A 34 -2.62 -12.78 11.73
CA ILE A 34 -2.76 -11.73 10.70
C ILE A 34 -1.41 -11.18 10.22
N GLN A 35 -0.31 -11.46 10.92
CA GLN A 35 1.01 -10.99 10.50
C GLN A 35 1.37 -11.40 9.06
N GLN A 36 0.90 -12.56 8.59
CA GLN A 36 1.15 -12.99 7.21
C GLN A 36 0.26 -12.27 6.19
N ASP A 37 -0.88 -11.76 6.62
CA ASP A 37 -1.89 -11.10 5.79
C ASP A 37 -1.76 -9.58 5.80
N ILE A 38 -0.80 -9.01 6.51
CA ILE A 38 -0.64 -7.56 6.63
C ILE A 38 0.64 -7.13 5.93
N LEU A 39 0.51 -6.28 4.92
CA LEU A 39 1.62 -5.63 4.23
C LEU A 39 2.29 -4.58 5.12
N SER A 40 1.47 -3.78 5.81
CA SER A 40 1.96 -2.67 6.63
C SER A 40 0.98 -2.30 7.72
N ILE A 41 1.53 -1.80 8.84
CA ILE A 41 0.79 -1.22 9.96
C ILE A 41 1.44 0.11 10.29
N SER A 42 0.64 1.16 10.43
CA SER A 42 1.10 2.45 10.95
C SER A 42 0.31 2.84 12.19
N PHE A 43 1.02 3.48 13.12
CA PHE A 43 0.50 3.98 14.39
C PHE A 43 0.66 5.49 14.39
N LEU A 44 -0.44 6.24 14.32
CA LEU A 44 -0.43 7.70 14.40
C LEU A 44 -1.40 8.14 15.49
N GLU A 45 -0.86 8.59 16.63
CA GLU A 45 -1.66 8.93 17.80
C GLU A 45 -2.63 7.80 18.20
N ASN A 46 -3.94 8.04 18.18
CA ASN A 46 -4.95 7.04 18.48
C ASN A 46 -5.39 6.23 17.25
N GLU A 47 -4.90 6.55 16.05
CA GLU A 47 -5.26 5.89 14.80
C GLU A 47 -4.26 4.78 14.45
N ILE A 48 -4.81 3.60 14.14
CA ILE A 48 -4.06 2.46 13.61
C ILE A 48 -4.55 2.20 12.19
N THR A 49 -3.66 2.37 11.21
CA THR A 49 -3.97 2.03 9.82
C THR A 49 -3.30 0.72 9.43
N LEU A 50 -4.07 -0.19 8.84
CA LEU A 50 -3.65 -1.51 8.38
C LEU A 50 -3.79 -1.60 6.86
N TYR A 51 -2.74 -2.09 6.21
CA TYR A 51 -2.73 -2.47 4.80
C TYR A 51 -2.82 -3.99 4.73
N ALA A 52 -4.02 -4.54 4.63
CA ALA A 52 -4.24 -5.98 4.62
C ALA A 52 -4.21 -6.52 3.19
N ASN A 53 -3.37 -7.53 2.94
CA ASN A 53 -3.34 -8.27 1.69
C ASN A 53 -4.72 -8.87 1.38
N VAL A 54 -5.12 -8.86 0.12
CA VAL A 54 -6.31 -9.54 -0.38
C VAL A 54 -5.84 -10.83 -1.05
N LEU A 55 -5.87 -11.93 -0.31
CA LEU A 55 -5.38 -13.24 -0.75
C LEU A 55 -6.55 -14.22 -0.93
N ASP A 56 -6.41 -15.16 -1.84
CA ASP A 56 -7.38 -16.24 -1.98
C ASP A 56 -7.43 -17.05 -0.67
N GLY A 57 -8.58 -17.00 0.03
CA GLY A 57 -8.81 -17.74 1.27
C GLY A 57 -8.72 -16.92 2.57
N ASN A 58 -8.34 -15.64 2.52
CA ASN A 58 -8.27 -14.79 3.72
C ASN A 58 -9.57 -14.00 4.03
N GLY A 59 -10.69 -14.36 3.40
CA GLY A 59 -11.98 -13.67 3.57
C GLY A 59 -12.44 -13.55 5.02
N ALA A 60 -12.09 -14.52 5.88
CA ALA A 60 -12.38 -14.45 7.32
C ALA A 60 -11.67 -13.28 8.02
N VAL A 61 -10.42 -13.00 7.65
CA VAL A 61 -9.65 -11.86 8.19
C VAL A 61 -10.35 -10.55 7.83
N HIS A 62 -10.70 -10.39 6.56
CA HIS A 62 -11.42 -9.20 6.09
C HIS A 62 -12.78 -9.05 6.77
N GLN A 63 -13.55 -10.12 6.96
CA GLN A 63 -14.82 -10.07 7.68
C GLN A 63 -14.68 -9.57 9.12
N VAL A 64 -13.65 -10.04 9.84
CA VAL A 64 -13.40 -9.57 11.21
C VAL A 64 -12.96 -8.12 11.22
N LEU A 65 -12.03 -7.74 10.35
CA LEU A 65 -11.57 -6.35 10.23
C LEU A 65 -12.73 -5.40 9.89
N GLN A 66 -13.59 -5.76 8.94
CA GLN A 66 -14.77 -4.97 8.58
C GLN A 66 -15.81 -4.87 9.71
N GLY A 67 -15.82 -5.82 10.65
CA GLY A 67 -16.72 -5.81 11.80
C GLY A 67 -16.30 -4.89 12.94
N ILE A 68 -15.03 -4.46 12.97
CA ILE A 68 -14.44 -3.74 14.11
C ILE A 68 -13.64 -2.48 13.71
N CYS A 69 -13.24 -2.38 12.45
CA CYS A 69 -12.52 -1.25 11.87
C CYS A 69 -13.37 -0.58 10.80
N ASP A 70 -13.15 0.72 10.60
CA ASP A 70 -13.56 1.37 9.36
C ASP A 70 -12.62 0.94 8.23
N PHE A 71 -13.10 0.99 6.99
CA PHE A 71 -12.30 0.54 5.84
C PHE A 71 -12.59 1.33 4.57
N ASP A 72 -11.60 1.37 3.70
CA ASP A 72 -11.78 1.85 2.33
C ASP A 72 -12.31 0.70 1.46
N PRO A 73 -13.46 0.87 0.77
CA PRO A 73 -14.00 -0.19 -0.07
C PRO A 73 -13.12 -0.52 -1.29
N ARG A 74 -12.18 0.34 -1.65
CA ARG A 74 -11.29 0.15 -2.80
C ARG A 74 -10.21 -0.88 -2.50
N VAL A 75 -9.85 -1.63 -3.54
CA VAL A 75 -8.68 -2.50 -3.55
C VAL A 75 -7.54 -1.77 -4.26
N TYR A 76 -6.34 -1.91 -3.72
CA TYR A 76 -5.15 -1.22 -4.19
C TYR A 76 -4.12 -2.21 -4.73
N HIS A 77 -3.57 -1.89 -5.89
CA HIS A 77 -2.38 -2.53 -6.41
C HIS A 77 -1.14 -1.91 -5.75
N VAL A 78 -0.15 -2.75 -5.49
CA VAL A 78 1.12 -2.34 -4.89
C VAL A 78 2.20 -2.39 -5.97
N ILE A 79 2.86 -1.27 -6.19
CA ILE A 79 3.92 -1.10 -7.17
C ILE A 79 5.22 -0.86 -6.40
N ASP A 80 6.20 -1.73 -6.59
CA ASP A 80 7.53 -1.57 -6.03
C ASP A 80 8.41 -0.77 -7.00
N ILE A 81 9.09 0.23 -6.47
CA ILE A 81 10.00 1.11 -7.21
C ILE A 81 11.42 0.70 -6.87
N HIS A 82 12.11 0.13 -7.86
CA HIS A 82 13.49 -0.34 -7.76
C HIS A 82 14.46 0.77 -8.18
N GLU A 83 15.35 1.11 -7.26
CA GLU A 83 16.43 2.08 -7.47
C GLU A 83 17.76 1.43 -7.09
N ASP A 84 18.85 1.93 -7.67
CA ASP A 84 20.21 1.40 -7.40
C ASP A 84 20.72 1.73 -5.98
N ILE A 85 19.94 2.50 -5.21
CA ILE A 85 20.22 2.96 -3.85
C ILE A 85 18.97 2.68 -2.99
N PRO A 86 19.10 2.26 -1.71
CA PRO A 86 17.95 2.06 -0.82
C PRO A 86 17.02 3.27 -0.76
N GLY A 87 15.71 3.01 -0.64
CA GLY A 87 14.67 4.03 -0.82
C GLY A 87 14.72 5.23 0.14
N ILE A 88 15.42 5.12 1.27
CA ILE A 88 15.61 6.22 2.23
C ILE A 88 16.59 7.30 1.76
N ASP A 89 17.49 6.98 0.82
CA ASP A 89 18.60 7.86 0.44
C ASP A 89 18.39 8.54 -0.93
N HIS A 90 17.29 8.25 -1.62
CA HIS A 90 17.04 8.78 -2.96
C HIS A 90 16.08 9.99 -2.95
N VAL A 91 16.61 11.16 -3.29
CA VAL A 91 15.84 12.40 -3.36
C VAL A 91 15.15 12.53 -4.72
N GLY A 92 13.82 12.68 -4.70
CA GLY A 92 13.06 13.15 -5.86
C GLY A 92 12.26 12.08 -6.61
N ILE A 93 12.36 10.79 -6.27
CA ILE A 93 11.54 9.73 -6.89
C ILE A 93 10.04 9.96 -6.68
N ILE A 94 9.66 10.32 -5.45
CA ILE A 94 8.27 10.67 -5.10
C ILE A 94 7.79 11.82 -5.98
N TYR A 95 8.59 12.88 -6.13
CA TYR A 95 8.23 14.04 -6.96
C TYR A 95 8.05 13.64 -8.43
N ARG A 96 8.96 12.81 -8.98
CA ARG A 96 8.89 12.36 -10.38
C ARG A 96 7.59 11.59 -10.67
N ILE A 97 7.22 10.66 -9.80
CA ILE A 97 6.01 9.85 -9.95
C ILE A 97 4.77 10.72 -9.69
N SER A 98 4.74 11.41 -8.53
CA SER A 98 3.58 12.21 -8.11
C SER A 98 3.23 13.30 -9.12
N LYS A 99 4.22 13.95 -9.72
CA LYS A 99 3.98 14.99 -10.74
C LYS A 99 3.16 14.44 -11.92
N ARG A 100 3.54 13.29 -12.47
CA ARG A 100 2.86 12.68 -13.61
C ARG A 100 1.47 12.15 -13.24
N PHE A 101 1.33 11.65 -12.02
CA PHE A 101 0.07 11.11 -11.52
C PHE A 101 -0.94 12.24 -11.25
N VAL A 102 -0.49 13.39 -10.72
CA VAL A 102 -1.32 14.59 -10.55
C VAL A 102 -1.81 15.12 -11.90
N GLU A 103 -0.97 15.16 -12.93
CA GLU A 103 -1.36 15.57 -14.30
C GLU A 103 -2.47 14.69 -14.91
N LYS A 104 -2.69 13.49 -14.35
CA LYS A 104 -3.70 12.51 -14.80
C LYS A 104 -4.76 12.22 -13.74
N GLU A 105 -4.81 13.01 -12.67
CA GLU A 105 -5.76 12.88 -11.57
C GLU A 105 -5.76 11.48 -10.95
N ILE A 106 -4.57 10.90 -10.73
CA ILE A 106 -4.40 9.60 -10.08
C ILE A 106 -3.98 9.82 -8.62
N PRO A 107 -4.85 9.50 -7.65
CA PRO A 107 -4.49 9.47 -6.25
C PRO A 107 -3.46 8.36 -5.99
N ILE A 108 -2.47 8.65 -5.15
CA ILE A 108 -1.50 7.66 -4.70
C ILE A 108 -1.45 7.61 -3.19
N LEU A 109 -1.19 6.41 -2.67
CA LEU A 109 -0.65 6.25 -1.33
C LEU A 109 0.80 5.83 -1.48
N TYR A 110 1.66 6.42 -0.67
CA TYR A 110 3.08 6.13 -0.70
C TYR A 110 3.50 5.51 0.62
N LEU A 111 4.22 4.41 0.55
CA LEU A 111 4.68 3.65 1.71
C LEU A 111 6.15 3.31 1.51
N ASN A 112 6.99 3.73 2.45
CA ASN A 112 8.38 3.34 2.49
C ASN A 112 8.64 2.30 3.57
N THR A 113 9.45 1.33 3.21
CA THR A 113 10.14 0.46 4.17
C THR A 113 11.64 0.77 4.11
N TYR A 114 12.43 0.08 4.92
CA TYR A 114 13.88 0.21 4.85
C TYR A 114 14.45 -0.16 3.46
N GLY A 115 13.88 -1.16 2.80
CA GLY A 115 14.39 -1.71 1.54
C GLY A 115 13.58 -1.37 0.29
N HIS A 116 12.36 -0.84 0.45
CA HIS A 116 11.41 -0.69 -0.66
C HIS A 116 10.71 0.66 -0.63
N ASN A 117 10.45 1.19 -1.83
CA ASN A 117 9.59 2.33 -2.08
C ASN A 117 8.31 1.81 -2.75
N LEU A 118 7.19 1.84 -2.04
CA LEU A 118 5.94 1.30 -2.53
C LEU A 118 4.97 2.44 -2.89
N VAL A 119 4.40 2.34 -4.08
CA VAL A 119 3.30 3.19 -4.53
C VAL A 119 2.06 2.33 -4.64
N LEU A 120 0.98 2.74 -3.97
CA LEU A 120 -0.30 2.06 -4.03
C LEU A 120 -1.28 2.89 -4.85
N VAL A 121 -1.98 2.21 -5.75
CA VAL A 121 -2.96 2.81 -6.67
C VAL A 121 -4.22 1.97 -6.62
N SER A 122 -5.39 2.60 -6.49
CA SER A 122 -6.65 1.85 -6.51
C SER A 122 -6.89 1.19 -7.86
N GLU A 123 -7.61 0.08 -7.87
CA GLU A 123 -7.92 -0.72 -9.07
C GLU A 123 -8.47 0.15 -10.22
N ASP A 124 -9.36 1.09 -9.92
CA ASP A 124 -9.94 2.03 -10.89
C ASP A 124 -8.92 2.90 -11.65
N HIS A 125 -7.74 3.15 -11.05
CA HIS A 125 -6.70 3.98 -11.64
C HIS A 125 -5.50 3.17 -12.16
N MET A 126 -5.46 1.86 -11.94
CA MET A 126 -4.27 1.03 -12.19
C MET A 126 -3.82 1.06 -13.65
N THR A 127 -4.75 0.94 -14.61
CA THR A 127 -4.41 1.00 -16.05
C THR A 127 -3.72 2.31 -16.40
N LYS A 128 -4.30 3.45 -15.98
CA LYS A 128 -3.73 4.78 -16.24
C LYS A 128 -2.37 4.95 -15.58
N ALA A 129 -2.23 4.48 -14.34
CA ALA A 129 -0.96 4.54 -13.61
C ALA A 129 0.12 3.72 -14.30
N TRP A 130 -0.21 2.51 -14.76
CA TRP A 130 0.73 1.62 -15.44
C TRP A 130 1.21 2.18 -16.78
N ASP A 131 0.32 2.80 -17.55
CA ASP A 131 0.69 3.45 -18.81
C ASP A 131 1.67 4.61 -18.59
N ILE A 132 1.44 5.45 -17.56
CA ILE A 132 2.38 6.50 -17.16
C ILE A 132 3.74 5.89 -16.77
N LEU A 133 3.74 4.81 -15.98
CA LEU A 133 4.98 4.19 -15.52
C LEU A 133 5.80 3.62 -16.69
N LYS A 134 5.17 3.04 -17.72
CA LYS A 134 5.87 2.60 -18.95
C LYS A 134 6.56 3.75 -19.70
N GLU A 135 6.06 4.98 -19.58
CA GLU A 135 6.71 6.14 -20.19
C GLU A 135 7.98 6.55 -19.44
N ILE A 136 7.97 6.45 -18.10
CA ILE A 136 9.01 7.06 -17.24
C ILE A 136 9.96 6.06 -16.58
N ALA A 137 9.64 4.78 -16.60
CA ALA A 137 10.37 3.69 -15.93
C ALA A 137 10.60 2.49 -16.87
N TYR A 138 11.50 1.59 -16.45
CA TYR A 138 11.55 0.22 -16.95
C TYR A 138 10.54 -0.62 -16.19
N VAL A 139 9.75 -1.41 -16.92
CA VAL A 139 8.62 -2.18 -16.41
C VAL A 139 8.82 -3.65 -16.77
#